data_AF-A0A7W0PQB3-F1
#
_entry.id   AF-A0A7W0PQB3-F1
#
_cell.length_a   1.000
_cell.length_b   1.000
_cell.length_c   1.000
_cell.angle_alpha   90.00
_cell.angle_beta   90.00
_cell.angle_gamma   90.00
#
_symmetry.space_group_name_H-M   'P 1'
#
loop_
_entity.id
_entity.type
_entity.pdbx_description
1 polymer ?
#
loop_
_entity_poly.entity_id
_entity_poly.type
_entity_poly.pdbx_seq_one_letter_code
_entity_poly.pdbx_strand_id
1 'polypeptide(L)'
;GATWVTGKLGGEGLEQLASLPFDLRVSPPGGRKFVDDLLVVHANPFDEYQQLAPSASDAELRDILGDTRAAVIAFGHIHIAYQRVIDGIQLIDVSAVGNPKDEDLCSKWGLCRWDVETTTWMTELRYVPYPLAETLAQMEASGMPNWSKAATKLQRATYREQ
;
A
#
# COMPACT_ATOMS: atom_id res chain seq x y z
N GLY A 1 -20.09 -4.92 9.37
CA GLY A 1 -18.76 -5.01 8.77
C GLY A 1 -17.73 -5.19 9.86
N ALA A 2 -17.37 -4.09 10.54
CA ALA A 2 -16.37 -4.07 11.61
C ALA A 2 -16.57 -5.16 12.67
N THR A 3 -17.78 -5.28 13.26
CA THR A 3 -18.07 -6.29 14.30
C THR A 3 -17.83 -7.75 13.86
N TRP A 4 -18.03 -8.06 12.58
CA TRP A 4 -17.75 -9.41 12.06
C TRP A 4 -16.24 -9.64 11.95
N VAL A 5 -15.49 -8.68 11.42
CA VAL A 5 -14.03 -8.77 11.30
C VAL A 5 -13.38 -8.86 12.68
N THR A 6 -13.75 -7.99 13.61
CA THR A 6 -13.21 -8.01 14.98
C THR A 6 -13.56 -9.30 15.71
N GLY A 7 -14.76 -9.85 15.48
CA GLY A 7 -15.14 -11.16 16.01
C GLY A 7 -14.35 -12.33 15.43
N LYS A 8 -13.96 -12.26 14.15
CA LYS A 8 -13.10 -13.28 13.49
C LYS A 8 -11.65 -13.20 13.93
N LEU A 9 -11.14 -12.00 14.21
CA LEU A 9 -9.78 -11.78 14.70
C LEU A 9 -9.60 -12.21 16.17
N GLY A 10 -10.65 -12.09 16.99
CA GLY A 10 -10.57 -12.38 18.42
C GLY A 10 -9.67 -11.38 19.17
N GLY A 11 -9.47 -11.62 20.47
CA GLY A 11 -8.65 -10.73 21.31
C GLY A 11 -7.20 -10.66 20.85
N GLU A 12 -6.57 -11.83 20.64
CA GLU A 12 -5.17 -11.94 20.21
C GLU A 12 -4.92 -11.24 18.86
N GLY A 13 -5.78 -11.44 17.86
CA GLY A 13 -5.63 -10.79 16.57
C GLY A 13 -5.78 -9.26 16.65
N LEU A 14 -6.66 -8.76 17.53
CA LEU A 14 -6.81 -7.32 17.76
C LEU A 14 -5.61 -6.73 18.49
N GLU A 15 -5.08 -7.42 19.50
CA GLU A 15 -3.86 -7.01 20.19
C GLU A 15 -2.65 -6.98 19.24
N GLN A 16 -2.54 -7.99 18.37
CA GLN A 16 -1.49 -8.04 17.36
C GLN A 16 -1.59 -6.85 16.39
N LEU A 17 -2.77 -6.54 15.85
CA LEU A 17 -2.95 -5.40 14.97
C LEU A 17 -2.66 -4.07 15.68
N ALA A 18 -3.07 -3.92 16.93
CA ALA A 18 -2.80 -2.73 17.73
C ALA A 18 -1.31 -2.54 18.05
N SER A 19 -0.51 -3.61 17.98
CA SER A 19 0.93 -3.57 18.22
C SER A 19 1.76 -3.18 16.98
N LEU A 20 1.14 -3.14 15.80
CA LEU A 20 1.85 -2.79 14.57
C LEU A 20 2.31 -1.33 14.63
N PRO A 21 3.55 -1.04 14.20
CA PRO A 21 4.04 0.32 14.16
C PRO A 21 3.34 1.11 13.04
N PHE A 22 3.28 2.44 13.21
CA PHE A 22 2.79 3.35 12.16
C PHE A 22 3.65 3.26 10.89
N ASP A 23 4.97 3.24 11.06
CA ASP A 23 5.95 3.11 9.98
C ASP A 23 6.99 2.02 10.26
N LEU A 24 7.58 1.51 9.19
CA LEU A 24 8.76 0.66 9.25
C LEU A 24 9.87 1.31 8.41
N ARG A 25 11.04 1.47 9.02
CA ARG A 25 12.21 2.05 8.36
C ARG A 25 13.32 1.01 8.22
N VAL A 26 13.76 0.80 6.99
CA VAL A 26 14.81 -0.17 6.65
C VAL A 26 16.03 0.60 6.16
N SER A 27 17.09 0.62 6.97
CA SER A 27 18.38 1.19 6.58
C SER A 27 19.19 0.17 5.78
N PRO A 28 19.63 0.49 4.55
CA PRO A 28 20.42 -0.44 3.77
C PRO A 28 21.87 -0.54 4.28
N PRO A 29 22.56 -1.67 4.07
CA PRO A 29 23.97 -1.83 4.42
C PRO A 29 24.85 -0.76 3.74
N GLY A 30 25.67 -0.07 4.53
CA GLY A 30 26.57 0.99 4.03
C GLY A 30 25.88 2.30 3.66
N GLY A 31 24.54 2.39 3.76
CA GLY A 31 23.79 3.61 3.50
C GLY A 31 23.80 4.60 4.68
N ARG A 32 23.53 5.86 4.37
CA ARG A 32 23.35 6.94 5.36
C ARG A 32 21.94 6.83 5.94
N LYS A 33 21.87 6.67 7.26
CA LYS A 33 20.61 6.63 8.00
C LYS A 33 19.73 7.84 7.66
N PHE A 34 18.43 7.62 7.61
CA PHE A 34 17.40 8.55 7.20
C PHE A 34 17.38 8.90 5.72
N VAL A 35 18.53 9.23 5.12
CA VAL A 35 18.60 9.68 3.73
C VAL A 35 18.49 8.52 2.74
N ASP A 36 19.18 7.41 3.01
CA ASP A 36 19.21 6.25 2.12
C ASP A 36 18.22 5.15 2.55
N ASP A 37 17.40 5.42 3.58
CA ASP A 37 16.43 4.45 4.08
C ASP A 37 15.29 4.21 3.09
N LEU A 38 14.73 2.99 3.14
CA LEU A 38 13.38 2.69 2.70
C LEU A 38 12.42 2.94 3.87
N LEU A 39 11.50 3.88 3.70
CA LEU A 39 10.39 4.14 4.61
C LEU A 39 9.13 3.42 4.11
N VAL A 40 8.47 2.65 4.95
CA VAL A 40 7.22 1.95 4.66
C VAL A 40 6.13 2.52 5.54
N VAL A 41 5.06 3.01 4.93
CA VAL A 41 3.91 3.65 5.61
C VAL A 41 2.60 3.21 4.98
N HIS A 42 1.46 3.40 5.66
CA HIS A 42 0.17 3.06 5.07
C HIS A 42 -0.24 4.03 3.95
N ALA A 43 -0.31 5.33 4.26
CA ALA A 43 -0.75 6.37 3.32
C ALA A 43 0.37 7.40 3.07
N ASN A 44 0.82 8.10 4.11
CA ASN A 44 1.92 9.04 4.06
C ASN A 44 2.75 9.00 5.37
N PRO A 45 3.87 9.74 5.47
CA PRO A 45 4.76 9.72 6.64
C PRO A 45 4.19 10.28 7.96
N PHE A 46 3.03 10.94 7.96
CA PHE A 46 2.49 11.64 9.12
C PHE A 46 1.09 11.18 9.53
N ASP A 47 0.29 10.65 8.59
CA ASP A 47 -1.03 10.09 8.89
C ASP A 47 -1.46 8.95 7.94
N GLU A 48 -2.58 8.31 8.29
CA GLU A 48 -3.10 7.10 7.62
C GLU A 48 -4.20 7.40 6.58
N TYR A 49 -4.52 8.66 6.32
CA TYR A 49 -5.71 9.07 5.57
C TYR A 49 -5.41 9.96 4.37
N GLN A 50 -4.48 10.90 4.48
CA GLN A 50 -4.16 11.80 3.40
C GLN A 50 -3.36 11.06 2.33
N GLN A 51 -3.96 10.96 1.14
CA GLN A 51 -3.40 10.25 0.01
C GLN A 51 -2.21 10.98 -0.63
N LEU A 52 -1.22 10.20 -1.07
CA LEU A 52 -0.30 10.60 -2.13
C LEU A 52 -0.95 10.21 -3.46
N ALA A 53 -1.72 11.11 -4.06
CA ALA A 53 -2.45 10.80 -5.29
C ALA A 53 -1.52 10.80 -6.51
N PRO A 54 -1.71 9.89 -7.50
CA PRO A 54 -0.91 9.87 -8.72
C PRO A 54 -0.98 11.20 -9.50
N SER A 55 -2.15 11.87 -9.44
CA SER A 55 -2.44 13.14 -10.11
C SER A 55 -2.06 14.38 -9.31
N ALA A 56 -1.61 14.24 -8.06
CA ALA A 56 -1.19 15.40 -7.26
C ALA A 56 0.02 16.09 -7.91
N SER A 57 0.05 17.41 -7.88
CA SER A 57 1.22 18.18 -8.30
C SER A 57 2.42 17.90 -7.38
N ASP A 58 3.63 18.15 -7.87
CA ASP A 58 4.84 18.01 -7.04
C ASP A 58 4.81 18.95 -5.83
N ALA A 59 4.17 20.12 -5.92
CA ALA A 59 4.02 21.05 -4.80
C ALA A 59 3.12 20.45 -3.70
N GLU A 60 1.98 19.88 -4.07
CA GLU A 60 1.09 19.20 -3.11
C GLU A 60 1.79 17.99 -2.48
N LEU A 61 2.52 17.19 -3.26
CA LEU A 61 3.27 16.06 -2.72
C LEU A 61 4.38 16.52 -1.77
N ARG A 62 5.10 17.61 -2.08
CA ARG A 62 6.09 18.18 -1.15
C ARG A 62 5.46 18.60 0.17
N ASP A 63 4.33 19.29 0.12
CA ASP A 63 3.64 19.75 1.33
C ASP A 63 3.21 18.56 2.21
N ILE A 64 2.72 17.47 1.60
CA ILE A 64 2.34 16.26 2.33
C ILE A 64 3.57 15.51 2.87
N LEU A 65 4.65 15.42 2.08
CA LEU A 65 5.88 14.73 2.48
C LEU A 65 6.69 15.50 3.53
N GLY A 66 6.51 16.83 3.61
CA GLY A 66 7.16 17.69 4.57
C GLY A 66 8.67 17.48 4.63
N ASP A 67 9.22 17.44 5.85
CA ASP A 67 10.66 17.21 6.09
C ASP A 67 11.07 15.72 6.06
N THR A 68 10.24 14.84 5.49
CA THR A 68 10.52 13.41 5.46
C THR A 68 11.82 13.12 4.72
N ARG A 69 12.72 12.39 5.38
CA ARG A 69 13.96 11.91 4.80
C ARG A 69 13.85 10.41 4.54
N ALA A 70 13.97 10.02 3.29
CA ALA A 70 14.09 8.65 2.81
C ALA A 70 14.54 8.67 1.34
N ALA A 71 15.19 7.61 0.87
CA ALA A 71 15.47 7.45 -0.56
C ALA A 71 14.27 6.85 -1.28
N VAL A 72 13.50 6.00 -0.57
CA VAL A 72 12.27 5.38 -1.07
C VAL A 72 11.19 5.49 0.00
N ILE A 73 9.98 5.84 -0.41
CA ILE A 73 8.77 5.74 0.40
C ILE A 73 7.85 4.72 -0.28
N ALA A 74 7.68 3.56 0.33
CA ALA A 74 6.72 2.56 -0.07
C ALA A 74 5.42 2.73 0.73
N PHE A 75 4.30 2.82 0.03
CA PHE A 75 3.01 3.10 0.65
C PHE A 75 1.87 2.39 -0.08
N GLY A 76 0.63 2.61 0.37
CA GLY A 76 -0.57 2.08 -0.26
C GLY A 76 -1.75 3.04 -0.11
N HIS A 77 -2.76 2.62 0.66
CA HIS A 77 -3.98 3.40 0.97
C HIS A 77 -4.97 3.58 -0.19
N ILE A 78 -4.52 4.01 -1.37
CA ILE A 78 -5.42 4.33 -2.50
C ILE A 78 -5.69 3.15 -3.44
N HIS A 79 -4.98 2.02 -3.29
CA HIS A 79 -5.22 0.81 -4.06
C HIS A 79 -5.00 0.98 -5.58
N ILE A 80 -4.10 1.89 -5.96
CA ILE A 80 -3.72 2.22 -7.33
C ILE A 80 -2.20 2.22 -7.39
N ALA A 81 -1.59 1.19 -7.99
CA ALA A 81 -0.13 1.08 -7.98
C ALA A 81 0.49 2.10 -8.93
N TYR A 82 1.48 2.85 -8.44
CA TYR A 82 2.23 3.78 -9.27
C TYR A 82 3.63 4.04 -8.70
N GLN A 83 4.50 4.59 -9.55
CA GLN A 83 5.82 5.08 -9.16
C GLN A 83 6.01 6.52 -9.61
N ARG A 84 6.59 7.35 -8.75
CA ARG A 84 7.00 8.73 -9.06
C ARG A 84 8.28 9.08 -8.33
N VAL A 85 9.02 10.06 -8.85
CA VAL A 85 10.19 10.63 -8.15
C VAL A 85 9.90 12.09 -7.84
N ILE A 86 10.04 12.49 -6.59
CA ILE A 86 9.86 13.87 -6.12
C ILE A 86 11.08 14.27 -5.30
N ASP A 87 11.78 15.31 -5.73
CA ASP A 87 12.99 15.84 -5.05
C ASP A 87 14.04 14.76 -4.69
N GLY A 88 14.17 13.75 -5.55
CA GLY A 88 15.10 12.63 -5.36
C GLY A 88 14.57 11.47 -4.50
N ILE A 89 13.37 11.59 -3.93
CA ILE A 89 12.68 10.51 -3.22
C ILE A 89 11.88 9.67 -4.22
N GLN A 90 12.10 8.35 -4.24
CA GLN A 90 11.26 7.42 -5.00
C GLN A 90 9.99 7.09 -4.22
N LEU A 91 8.84 7.49 -4.74
CA LEU A 91 7.53 7.10 -4.25
C LEU A 91 7.09 5.84 -4.98
N ILE A 92 6.70 4.81 -4.24
CA ILE A 92 6.11 3.59 -4.78
C ILE A 92 4.84 3.20 -4.02
N ASP A 93 3.69 3.35 -4.67
CA ASP A 93 2.44 2.75 -4.18
C ASP A 93 2.45 1.27 -4.57
N VAL A 94 2.59 0.40 -3.58
CA VAL A 94 2.68 -1.06 -3.77
C VAL A 94 1.29 -1.74 -3.76
N SER A 95 0.21 -0.98 -3.73
CA SER A 95 -1.14 -1.47 -3.55
C SER A 95 -1.92 -1.59 -4.87
N ALA A 96 -2.92 -2.46 -4.98
CA ALA A 96 -3.39 -3.39 -3.97
C ALA A 96 -3.18 -4.85 -4.41
N VAL A 97 -2.81 -5.69 -3.44
CA VAL A 97 -2.81 -7.15 -3.60
C VAL A 97 -4.25 -7.68 -3.73
N GLY A 98 -5.17 -7.15 -2.91
CA GLY A 98 -6.47 -7.80 -2.65
C GLY A 98 -7.71 -7.07 -3.20
N ASN A 99 -7.60 -5.77 -3.51
CA ASN A 99 -8.77 -4.92 -3.76
C ASN A 99 -8.42 -3.69 -4.64
N PRO A 100 -7.90 -3.89 -5.86
CA PRO A 100 -7.46 -2.80 -6.74
C PRO A 100 -8.58 -1.79 -7.06
N LYS A 101 -8.20 -0.56 -7.41
CA LYS A 101 -9.10 0.57 -7.69
C LYS A 101 -8.79 1.30 -9.01
N ASP A 102 -7.97 0.68 -9.86
CA ASP A 102 -7.46 1.18 -11.13
C ASP A 102 -8.02 0.43 -12.36
N GLU A 103 -9.19 -0.20 -12.22
CA GLU A 103 -9.89 -1.00 -13.25
C GLU A 103 -9.14 -2.27 -13.71
N ASP A 104 -7.90 -2.44 -13.29
CA ASP A 104 -7.10 -3.65 -13.47
C ASP A 104 -7.19 -4.53 -12.23
N LEU A 105 -7.80 -5.70 -12.39
CA LEU A 105 -7.97 -6.67 -11.31
C LEU A 105 -6.67 -7.34 -10.85
N CYS A 106 -5.54 -7.24 -11.58
CA CYS A 106 -4.29 -7.89 -11.17
C CYS A 106 -3.91 -7.54 -9.72
N SER A 107 -3.41 -8.54 -8.99
CA SER A 107 -2.78 -8.30 -7.70
C SER A 107 -1.46 -7.57 -7.91
N LYS A 108 -1.26 -6.49 -7.16
CA LYS A 108 -0.08 -5.62 -7.30
C LYS A 108 0.75 -5.65 -6.02
N TRP A 109 2.07 -5.68 -6.17
CA TRP A 109 3.03 -5.57 -5.06
C TRP A 109 4.35 -4.95 -5.54
N GLY A 110 5.12 -4.40 -4.60
CA GLY A 110 6.39 -3.73 -4.89
C GLY A 110 7.61 -4.51 -4.44
N LEU A 111 8.67 -4.47 -5.24
CA LEU A 111 9.98 -5.00 -4.91
C LEU A 111 10.98 -3.84 -4.78
N CYS A 112 11.53 -3.64 -3.60
CA CYS A 112 12.62 -2.69 -3.35
C CYS A 112 13.91 -3.48 -3.10
N ARG A 113 14.93 -3.29 -3.95
CA ARG A 113 16.24 -3.94 -3.83
C ARG A 113 17.33 -2.90 -3.67
N TRP A 114 18.16 -3.06 -2.65
CA TRP A 114 19.36 -2.25 -2.49
C TRP A 114 20.48 -2.79 -3.39
N ASP A 115 21.07 -1.90 -4.18
CA ASP A 115 22.29 -2.17 -4.95
C ASP A 115 23.49 -1.59 -4.20
N VAL A 116 24.40 -2.47 -3.79
CA VAL A 116 25.60 -2.12 -3.01
C VAL A 116 26.66 -1.43 -3.86
N GLU A 117 26.73 -1.72 -5.16
CA GLU A 117 27.74 -1.15 -6.05
C GLU A 117 27.42 0.32 -6.35
N THR A 118 26.15 0.61 -6.60
CA THR A 118 25.69 1.97 -6.89
C THR A 118 25.25 2.73 -5.64
N THR A 119 25.07 2.05 -4.51
CA THR A 119 24.51 2.60 -3.27
C THR A 119 23.13 3.25 -3.49
N THR A 120 22.27 2.56 -4.24
CA THR A 120 20.92 3.06 -4.55
C THR A 120 19.85 1.97 -4.42
N TRP A 121 18.60 2.39 -4.29
CA TRP A 121 17.45 1.49 -4.38
C TRP A 121 16.95 1.34 -5.81
N MET A 122 16.71 0.10 -6.20
CA MET A 122 15.94 -0.28 -7.38
C MET A 122 14.53 -0.67 -6.96
N THR A 123 13.52 -0.03 -7.53
CA THR A 123 12.11 -0.27 -7.20
C THR A 123 11.34 -0.78 -8.41
N GLU A 124 10.49 -1.80 -8.22
CA GLU A 124 9.71 -2.41 -9.31
C GLU A 124 8.29 -2.73 -8.81
N LEU A 125 7.28 -2.44 -9.64
CA LEU A 125 5.92 -2.92 -9.44
C LEU A 125 5.69 -4.22 -10.19
N ARG A 126 5.10 -5.19 -9.49
CA ARG A 126 4.81 -6.53 -10.00
C ARG A 126 3.30 -6.73 -10.04
N TYR A 127 2.85 -7.30 -11.14
CA TYR A 127 1.44 -7.53 -11.44
C TYR A 127 1.28 -9.02 -11.69
N VAL A 128 0.35 -9.66 -10.98
CA VAL A 128 0.05 -11.07 -11.14
C VAL A 128 -1.45 -11.28 -11.29
N PRO A 129 -1.89 -12.31 -12.03
CA PRO A 129 -3.32 -12.61 -12.16
C PRO A 129 -3.99 -12.76 -10.79
N TYR A 130 -5.13 -12.12 -10.61
CA TYR A 130 -5.90 -12.20 -9.38
C TYR A 130 -6.81 -13.44 -9.38
N PRO A 131 -6.82 -14.23 -8.31
CA PRO A 131 -7.66 -15.44 -8.20
C PRO A 131 -9.12 -15.05 -7.90
N LEU A 132 -9.80 -14.45 -8.88
CA LEU A 132 -11.12 -13.86 -8.69
C LEU A 132 -12.16 -14.92 -8.32
N ALA A 133 -12.19 -16.04 -9.04
CA ALA A 133 -13.19 -17.08 -8.84
C ALA A 133 -13.08 -17.68 -7.42
N GLU A 134 -11.86 -18.01 -7.01
CA GLU A 134 -11.57 -18.55 -5.68
C GLU A 134 -11.91 -17.54 -4.59
N THR A 135 -11.55 -16.27 -4.78
CA THR A 135 -11.85 -15.22 -3.81
C THR A 135 -13.36 -15.02 -3.65
N LEU A 136 -14.11 -15.00 -4.76
CA LEU A 136 -15.57 -14.88 -4.72
C LEU A 136 -16.23 -16.07 -3.99
N ALA A 137 -15.78 -17.30 -4.25
CA ALA A 137 -16.26 -18.48 -3.56
C ALA A 137 -15.96 -18.42 -2.04
N GLN A 138 -14.77 -17.95 -1.64
CA GLN A 138 -14.42 -17.76 -0.24
C GLN A 138 -15.26 -16.65 0.42
N MET A 139 -15.52 -15.54 -0.29
CA MET A 139 -16.37 -14.46 0.21
C MET A 139 -17.79 -14.95 0.48
N GLU A 140 -18.37 -15.73 -0.43
CA GLU A 140 -19.69 -16.35 -0.25
C GLU A 140 -19.71 -17.32 0.94
N ALA A 141 -18.72 -18.20 1.04
CA ALA A 141 -18.63 -19.21 2.10
C ALA A 141 -18.29 -18.62 3.49
N SER A 142 -17.70 -17.41 3.55
CA SER A 142 -17.19 -16.82 4.80
C SER A 142 -18.27 -16.48 5.83
N GLY A 143 -19.53 -16.32 5.38
CA GLY A 143 -20.59 -15.73 6.21
C GLY A 143 -20.39 -14.23 6.49
N MET A 144 -19.53 -13.54 5.72
CA MET A 144 -19.30 -12.11 5.86
C MET A 144 -20.60 -11.32 5.55
N PRO A 145 -21.03 -10.40 6.44
CA PRO A 145 -22.17 -9.54 6.16
C PRO A 145 -21.93 -8.69 4.91
N ASN A 146 -22.94 -8.60 4.04
CA ASN A 146 -22.86 -7.88 2.76
C ASN A 146 -21.74 -8.37 1.81
N TRP A 147 -21.34 -9.65 1.89
CA TRP A 147 -20.30 -10.20 1.01
C TRP A 147 -20.58 -9.95 -0.47
N SER A 148 -21.84 -10.06 -0.92
CA SER A 148 -22.21 -9.84 -2.32
C SER A 148 -21.94 -8.41 -2.78
N LYS A 149 -22.20 -7.41 -1.93
CA LYS A 149 -21.85 -6.00 -2.22
C LYS A 149 -20.34 -5.79 -2.28
N ALA A 150 -19.59 -6.46 -1.41
CA ALA A 150 -18.12 -6.40 -1.43
C ALA A 150 -17.56 -7.08 -2.70
N ALA A 151 -18.13 -8.22 -3.10
CA ALA A 151 -17.79 -8.94 -4.32
C ALA A 151 -18.01 -8.07 -5.57
N THR A 152 -19.17 -7.42 -5.70
CA THR A 152 -19.43 -6.49 -6.81
C THR A 152 -18.42 -5.35 -6.84
N LYS A 153 -18.04 -4.79 -5.68
CA LYS A 153 -17.04 -3.72 -5.60
C LYS A 153 -15.65 -4.21 -6.04
N LEU A 154 -15.27 -5.42 -5.62
CA LEU A 154 -14.01 -6.05 -6.01
C LEU A 154 -13.97 -6.26 -7.53
N GLN A 155 -14.98 -6.93 -8.10
CA GLN A 155 -15.06 -7.22 -9.53
C GLN A 155 -14.98 -5.98 -10.41
N ARG A 156 -15.53 -4.85 -9.96
CA ARG A 156 -15.48 -3.58 -10.69
C ARG A 156 -14.10 -2.91 -10.64
N ALA A 157 -13.26 -3.25 -9.65
CA ALA A 157 -11.91 -2.71 -9.47
C ALA A 157 -11.81 -1.17 -9.55
N THR A 158 -12.83 -0.43 -9.12
CA THR A 158 -12.85 1.05 -9.19
C THR A 158 -13.58 1.64 -7.99
N TYR A 159 -13.30 2.91 -7.70
CA TYR A 159 -14.07 3.70 -6.75
C TYR A 159 -15.53 3.84 -7.21
N ARG A 160 -16.46 4.15 -6.30
CA ARG A 160 -17.90 4.19 -6.64
C ARG A 160 -18.30 5.32 -7.58
N GLU A 161 -17.38 6.18 -7.96
CA GLU A 161 -17.61 7.35 -8.80
C GLU A 161 -16.44 7.51 -9.78
N GLN A 162 -16.70 7.15 -11.04
CA GLN A 162 -16.35 7.94 -12.22
C GLN A 162 -17.62 8.01 -13.07
#